data_AF-A0A974PIR7-F1
#
_entry.id   AF-A0A974PIR7-F1
#
_cell.length_a   1.000
_cell.length_b   1.000
_cell.length_c   1.000
_cell.angle_alpha   90.00
_cell.angle_beta   90.00
_cell.angle_gamma   90.00
#
_symmetry.space_group_name_H-M   'P 1'
#
loop_
_entity.id
_entity.type
_entity.pdbx_description
1 polymer ?
#
loop_
_entity_poly.entity_id
_entity_poly.type
_entity_poly.pdbx_seq_one_letter_code
_entity_poly.pdbx_strand_id
1 'polypeptide(L)'
;MIAIGGSALRSVSHRRRIEAFDQIFKIYGESINFHALGLGSIDLLFRYPWASSDSSSWLCGRIYRELITLGGIISAPADMPSQDALGFNVRLLASLEEKHGVIQADYDMYFPI
;
A
#
# COMPACT_ATOMS: atom_id res chain seq x y z
N MET A 1 -5.93 20.71 1.86
CA MET A 1 -5.76 19.25 1.75
C MET A 1 -7.09 18.61 2.10
N ILE A 2 -7.52 17.60 1.34
CA ILE A 2 -8.79 16.88 1.56
C ILE A 2 -8.47 15.40 1.83
N ALA A 3 -9.09 14.83 2.86
CA ALA A 3 -8.95 13.41 3.16
C ALA A 3 -10.06 12.59 2.46
N ILE A 4 -9.70 11.48 1.83
CA ILE A 4 -10.63 10.54 1.21
C ILE A 4 -10.64 9.26 2.04
N GLY A 5 -11.78 8.98 2.69
CA GLY A 5 -12.00 7.79 3.51
C GLY A 5 -13.11 6.88 2.97
N GLY A 6 -13.43 5.84 3.75
CA GLY A 6 -14.48 4.86 3.40
C GLY A 6 -14.09 3.86 2.30
N SER A 7 -12.97 4.10 1.61
CA SER A 7 -12.44 3.19 0.58
C SER A 7 -11.89 1.90 1.18
N ALA A 8 -11.31 1.94 2.39
CA ALA A 8 -10.75 0.76 3.06
C ALA A 8 -11.80 -0.28 3.50
N LEU A 9 -13.10 0.06 3.45
CA LEU A 9 -14.18 -0.84 3.85
C LEU A 9 -14.20 -2.10 2.96
N ARG A 10 -14.33 -3.27 3.59
CA ARG A 10 -14.42 -4.56 2.90
C ARG A 10 -15.62 -4.65 1.95
N SER A 11 -16.68 -3.88 2.21
CA SER A 11 -17.87 -3.78 1.37
C SER A 11 -17.64 -2.99 0.06
N VAL A 12 -16.53 -2.27 -0.06
CA VAL A 12 -16.18 -1.51 -1.25
C VAL A 12 -15.18 -2.30 -2.08
N SER A 13 -15.64 -2.83 -3.21
CA SER A 13 -14.81 -3.58 -4.13
C SER A 13 -13.71 -2.71 -4.74
N HIS A 14 -12.61 -3.35 -5.12
CA HIS A 14 -11.46 -2.69 -5.75
C HIS A 14 -11.85 -1.87 -6.99
N ARG A 15 -12.68 -2.43 -7.88
CA ARG A 15 -13.25 -1.70 -9.04
C ARG A 15 -13.96 -0.40 -8.64
N ARG A 16 -14.79 -0.42 -7.60
CA ARG A 16 -15.51 0.78 -7.13
C ARG A 16 -14.57 1.84 -6.56
N ARG A 17 -13.47 1.42 -5.93
CA ARG A 17 -12.43 2.34 -5.46
C ARG A 17 -11.79 3.05 -6.64
N ILE A 18 -11.40 2.30 -7.68
CA ILE A 18 -10.83 2.85 -8.92
C ILE A 18 -11.81 3.84 -9.57
N GLU A 19 -13.07 3.46 -9.76
CA GLU A 19 -14.07 4.34 -10.40
C GLU A 19 -14.27 5.64 -9.63
N ALA A 20 -14.33 5.58 -8.30
CA ALA A 20 -14.46 6.76 -7.47
C ALA A 20 -13.19 7.65 -7.52
N PHE A 21 -12.01 7.05 -7.41
CA PHE A 21 -10.75 7.79 -7.45
C PHE A 21 -10.49 8.40 -8.83
N ASP A 22 -10.76 7.67 -9.92
CA ASP A 22 -10.67 8.19 -11.29
C ASP A 22 -11.54 9.43 -11.45
N GLN A 23 -12.78 9.43 -10.93
CA GLN A 23 -13.65 10.61 -10.97
C GLN A 23 -13.11 11.78 -10.14
N ILE A 24 -12.63 11.52 -8.92
CA ILE A 24 -12.12 12.56 -8.02
C ILE A 24 -10.87 13.21 -8.60
N PHE A 25 -9.87 12.41 -9.00
CA PHE A 25 -8.60 12.91 -9.51
C PHE A 25 -8.74 13.52 -10.90
N LYS A 26 -9.71 13.08 -11.72
CA LYS A 26 -10.03 13.77 -12.99
C LYS A 26 -10.52 15.20 -12.77
N ILE A 27 -11.31 15.45 -11.72
CA ILE A 27 -11.91 16.77 -11.48
C ILE A 27 -10.96 17.67 -10.66
N TYR A 28 -10.27 17.11 -9.67
CA TYR A 28 -9.57 17.88 -8.64
C TYR A 28 -8.06 17.58 -8.55
N GLY A 29 -7.54 16.62 -9.30
CA GLY A 29 -6.19 16.07 -9.11
C GLY A 29 -5.05 17.06 -9.31
N GLU A 30 -5.25 18.12 -10.10
CA GLU A 30 -4.24 19.16 -10.34
C GLU A 30 -4.32 20.33 -9.35
N SER A 31 -5.43 20.46 -8.62
CA SER A 31 -5.70 21.65 -7.78
C SER A 31 -5.71 21.36 -6.29
N ILE A 32 -5.89 20.11 -5.88
CA ILE A 32 -6.07 19.74 -4.48
C ILE A 32 -5.15 18.58 -4.11
N ASN A 33 -4.43 18.76 -3.00
CA ASN A 33 -3.70 17.67 -2.34
C ASN A 33 -4.66 16.76 -1.57
N PHE A 34 -4.61 15.46 -1.88
CA PHE A 34 -5.43 14.43 -1.24
C PHE A 34 -4.64 13.56 -0.27
N HIS A 35 -5.25 13.25 0.88
CA HIS A 35 -4.77 12.26 1.83
C HIS A 35 -5.66 11.01 1.77
N ALA A 36 -5.07 9.82 1.60
CA ALA A 36 -5.81 8.56 1.58
C ALA A 36 -5.93 7.97 2.98
N LEU A 37 -7.16 7.87 3.50
CA LEU A 37 -7.42 7.29 4.82
C LEU A 37 -7.52 5.77 4.74
N GLY A 38 -6.62 5.07 5.42
CA GLY A 38 -6.60 3.61 5.54
C GLY A 38 -6.24 2.86 4.24
N LEU A 39 -5.65 3.53 3.26
CA LEU A 39 -5.32 2.93 1.97
C LEU A 39 -3.97 2.19 2.04
N GLY A 40 -4.03 0.87 2.15
CA GLY A 40 -2.84 0.00 2.17
C GLY A 40 -2.57 -0.76 0.86
N SER A 41 -3.35 -0.53 -0.20
CA SER A 41 -3.19 -1.24 -1.48
C SER A 41 -2.17 -0.50 -2.34
N ILE A 42 -1.06 -1.19 -2.62
CA ILE A 42 0.12 -0.63 -3.31
C ILE A 42 -0.24 -0.12 -4.70
N ASP A 43 -1.05 -0.88 -5.44
CA ASP A 43 -1.49 -0.51 -6.78
C ASP A 43 -2.30 0.80 -6.79
N LEU A 44 -3.17 1.01 -5.80
CA LEU A 44 -3.94 2.26 -5.68
C LEU A 44 -3.10 3.41 -5.14
N LEU A 45 -2.06 3.14 -4.36
CA LEU A 45 -1.11 4.16 -3.91
C LEU A 45 -0.28 4.70 -5.08
N PHE A 46 0.14 3.85 -6.02
CA PHE A 46 0.91 4.28 -7.19
C PHE A 46 0.06 4.85 -8.33
N ARG A 47 -1.22 4.47 -8.42
CA ARG A 47 -2.10 4.90 -9.53
C ARG A 47 -2.48 6.38 -9.47
N TYR A 48 -2.51 7.00 -8.29
CA TYR A 48 -3.01 8.36 -8.09
C TYR A 48 -1.99 9.25 -7.38
N PRO A 49 -1.98 10.57 -7.66
CA PRO A 49 -1.05 11.51 -7.05
C PRO A 49 -1.46 11.87 -5.61
N TRP A 50 -1.38 10.90 -4.71
CA TRP A 50 -1.62 11.12 -3.28
C TRP A 50 -0.55 12.05 -2.70
N ALA A 51 -0.99 13.01 -1.88
CA ALA A 51 -0.06 13.83 -1.10
C ALA A 51 0.44 13.09 0.15
N SER A 52 -0.38 12.18 0.69
CA SER A 52 -0.04 11.29 1.80
C SER A 52 -1.07 10.17 1.92
N SER A 53 -0.74 9.12 2.69
CA SER A 53 -1.66 8.03 3.04
C SER A 53 -1.32 7.48 4.42
N ASP A 54 -2.31 6.94 5.11
CA ASP A 54 -2.09 6.10 6.28
C ASP A 54 -2.71 4.71 6.08
N SER A 55 -2.14 3.71 6.77
CA SER A 55 -2.72 2.37 6.81
C SER A 55 -2.17 1.57 7.98
N SER A 56 -2.99 0.68 8.51
CA SER A 56 -2.57 -0.37 9.43
C SER A 56 -2.26 -1.69 8.69
N SER A 57 -2.18 -1.69 7.35
CA SER A 57 -1.96 -2.89 6.53
C SER A 57 -0.65 -3.61 6.87
N TRP A 58 0.35 -2.91 7.40
CA TRP A 58 1.59 -3.52 7.87
C TRP A 58 1.35 -4.63 8.92
N LEU A 59 0.29 -4.52 9.74
CA LEU A 59 -0.09 -5.54 10.73
C LEU A 59 -0.49 -6.89 10.12
N CYS A 60 -0.88 -6.93 8.83
CA CYS A 60 -1.32 -8.17 8.18
C CYS A 60 -0.25 -9.27 8.18
N GLY A 61 1.04 -8.91 8.20
CA GLY A 61 2.15 -9.86 8.32
C GLY A 61 2.10 -10.65 9.62
N ARG A 62 1.72 -10.00 10.73
CA ARG A 62 1.60 -10.66 12.04
C ARG A 62 0.29 -11.41 12.21
N ILE A 63 -0.82 -10.81 11.77
CA ILE A 63 -2.17 -11.33 12.06
C ILE A 63 -2.57 -12.42 11.07
N TYR A 64 -2.31 -12.20 9.78
CA TYR A 64 -2.81 -13.03 8.69
C TYR A 64 -1.71 -13.80 7.96
N ARG A 65 -0.43 -13.61 8.34
CA ARG A 65 0.73 -14.13 7.61
C ARG A 65 0.72 -13.69 6.14
N GLU A 66 0.45 -12.42 5.92
CA GLU A 66 0.41 -11.80 4.59
C GLU A 66 1.57 -10.81 4.40
N LEU A 67 2.33 -11.00 3.33
CA LEU A 67 3.38 -10.08 2.90
C LEU A 67 2.81 -9.17 1.81
N ILE A 68 2.91 -7.86 2.04
CA ILE A 68 2.61 -6.84 1.04
C ILE A 68 3.83 -6.77 0.12
N THR A 69 3.65 -6.86 -1.19
CA THR A 69 4.73 -6.69 -2.18
C THR A 69 4.30 -5.68 -3.24
N LEU A 70 5.23 -5.24 -4.08
CA LEU A 70 4.91 -4.38 -5.24
C LEU A 70 3.97 -5.09 -6.24
N GLY A 71 4.02 -6.43 -6.29
CA GLY A 71 3.15 -7.26 -7.13
C GLY A 71 1.80 -7.62 -6.49
N GLY A 72 1.54 -7.19 -5.24
CA GLY A 72 0.33 -7.51 -4.49
C GLY A 72 0.60 -8.27 -3.20
N ILE A 73 -0.44 -8.86 -2.62
CA ILE A 73 -0.35 -9.57 -1.35
C ILE A 73 -0.07 -11.05 -1.60
N ILE A 74 0.93 -11.60 -0.91
CA ILE A 74 1.27 -13.03 -0.93
C ILE A 74 1.26 -13.61 0.49
N SER A 75 1.16 -14.92 0.61
CA SER A 75 1.32 -15.59 1.92
C SER A 75 2.79 -15.59 2.34
N ALA A 76 3.05 -15.30 3.61
CA ALA A 76 4.37 -15.45 4.20
C ALA A 76 4.82 -16.92 4.18
N PRO A 77 6.09 -17.21 3.90
CA PRO A 77 6.65 -18.56 4.01
C PRO A 77 6.31 -19.22 5.34
N ALA A 78 6.12 -20.53 5.35
CA ALA A 78 5.68 -21.28 6.53
C ALA A 78 6.70 -21.20 7.69
N ASP A 79 7.98 -21.10 7.36
CA ASP A 79 9.13 -21.01 8.25
C ASP A 79 9.43 -19.57 8.71
N MET A 80 8.84 -18.54 8.07
CA MET A 80 9.02 -17.15 8.47
C MET A 80 8.31 -16.86 9.80
N PRO A 81 9.01 -16.35 10.84
CA PRO A 81 8.37 -15.87 12.07
C PRO A 81 7.39 -14.72 11.82
N SER A 82 6.33 -14.61 12.63
CA SER A 82 5.31 -13.56 12.45
C SER A 82 5.87 -12.15 12.70
N GLN A 83 6.89 -12.01 13.54
CA GLN A 83 7.63 -10.78 13.75
C GLN A 83 8.42 -10.37 12.49
N ASP A 84 8.95 -11.33 11.75
CA ASP A 84 9.71 -11.07 10.53
C ASP A 84 8.78 -10.67 9.38
N ALA A 85 7.60 -11.31 9.28
CA ALA A 85 6.55 -10.92 8.35
C ALA A 85 6.02 -9.49 8.64
N LEU A 86 5.85 -9.14 9.91
CA LEU A 86 5.53 -7.77 10.32
C LEU A 86 6.63 -6.79 9.90
N GLY A 87 7.89 -7.12 10.22
CA GLY A 87 9.05 -6.31 9.89
C GLY A 87 9.21 -6.12 8.39
N PHE A 88 8.92 -7.14 7.59
CA PHE A 88 8.91 -7.07 6.13
C PHE A 88 7.93 -6.01 5.63
N ASN A 89 6.68 -6.05 6.07
CA ASN A 89 5.68 -5.07 5.64
C ASN A 89 6.02 -3.65 6.10
N VAL A 90 6.53 -3.49 7.33
CA VAL A 90 6.98 -2.18 7.84
C VAL A 90 8.12 -1.63 6.97
N ARG A 91 9.13 -2.46 6.67
CA ARG A 91 10.27 -2.06 5.82
C ARG A 91 9.81 -1.68 4.41
N LEU A 92 8.92 -2.47 3.80
CA LEU A 92 8.40 -2.15 2.47
C LEU A 92 7.66 -0.81 2.50
N LEU A 93 6.66 -0.63 3.37
CA LEU A 93 5.87 0.61 3.38
C LEU A 93 6.73 1.83 3.70
N ALA A 94 7.69 1.71 4.62
CA ALA A 94 8.64 2.78 4.91
C ALA A 94 9.50 3.13 3.68
N SER A 95 9.94 2.13 2.90
CA SER A 95 10.71 2.39 1.67
C SER A 95 9.92 3.14 0.59
N LEU A 96 8.59 3.18 0.67
CA LEU A 96 7.76 3.96 -0.25
C LEU A 96 7.76 5.46 0.08
N GLU A 97 8.17 5.84 1.30
CA GLU A 97 8.24 7.25 1.71
C GLU A 97 9.44 7.96 1.05
N GLU A 98 10.48 7.22 0.69
CA GLU A 98 11.66 7.74 -0.01
C GLU A 98 11.36 7.99 -1.49
N LYS A 99 10.92 9.21 -1.79
CA LYS A 99 10.41 9.60 -3.12
C LYS A 99 11.43 9.53 -4.28
N HIS A 100 12.71 9.21 -4.07
CA HIS A 100 13.75 9.30 -5.12
C HIS A 100 14.94 8.31 -5.02
N GLY A 101 14.73 7.06 -4.59
CA GLY A 101 15.72 5.98 -4.73
C GLY A 101 15.33 5.01 -5.85
N VAL A 102 16.22 4.74 -6.81
CA VAL A 102 16.02 3.85 -7.98
C VAL A 102 15.75 2.38 -7.60
N ILE A 103 15.58 2.05 -6.31
CA ILE A 103 15.39 0.68 -5.85
C ILE A 103 14.27 0.67 -4.81
N GLN A 104 13.04 0.43 -5.27
CA GLN A 104 11.99 -0.10 -4.40
C GLN A 104 12.27 -1.60 -4.22
N ALA A 105 12.24 -2.09 -2.98
CA ALA A 105 12.73 -3.42 -2.62
C ALA A 105 12.11 -4.54 -3.49
N ASP A 106 12.94 -5.14 -4.34
CA ASP A 106 12.68 -6.36 -5.08
C ASP A 106 12.89 -7.59 -4.17
N TYR A 107 12.06 -8.61 -4.36
CA TYR A 107 12.06 -9.86 -3.58
C TYR A 107 13.39 -10.63 -3.73
N ASP A 108 14.10 -10.41 -4.85
CA ASP A 108 15.41 -11.00 -5.16
C ASP A 108 16.55 -10.50 -4.25
N MET A 109 16.33 -9.45 -3.44
CA MET A 109 17.35 -8.95 -2.52
C MET A 109 17.44 -9.69 -1.19
N TYR A 110 16.51 -10.60 -0.87
CA TYR A 110 16.49 -11.33 0.40
C TYR A 110 17.00 -12.78 0.30
N PHE A 111 17.22 -13.31 -0.91
CA PHE A 111 17.77 -14.65 -1.12
C PHE A 111 18.94 -14.61 -2.11
N PRO A 112 20.20 -14.56 -1.64
CA PRO A 112 21.32 -14.87 -2.53
C PRO A 112 21.22 -16.33 -2.96
N ILE A 113 21.35 -16.56 -4.27
CA ILE A 113 21.58 -17.88 -4.87
C ILE A 113 22.92 -18.43 -4.37
#